data_AF-A0A0A1UW88-F1
#
_entry.id   AF-A0A0A1UW88-F1
#
_cell.length_a   1.000
_cell.length_b   1.000
_cell.length_c   1.000
_cell.angle_alpha   90.00
_cell.angle_beta   90.00
_cell.angle_gamma   90.00
#
_symmetry.space_group_name_H-M   'P 1'
#
loop_
_entity.id
_entity.type
_entity.pdbx_description
1 polymer ?
#
loop_
_entity_poly.entity_id
_entity_poly.type
_entity_poly.pdbx_seq_one_letter_code
_entity_poly.pdbx_strand_id
1 'polypeptide(L)'
;METPPSPSLSNTPRPRLARTSLVSPQNTITEPQMPVSIKQEEEEDRHPVTETIDLFDQGYESSVDAPVTAAADLRLELEQEKRSYPGASTWADEEEKLFEILFQRADIPLLPAHWHVDFRGIPVVDSIFSAGDGVPSIIYSRSMKKEFQATMALIRLIDLTSSVRTTVQSGLRKKATQLIKRCIDKYIAWAAEDGGYSHLKIVPNITTAVMDAELGEKDITSTMKNRMRALAMAQREFLRVDRDDSFWDVSEVEGGEKGADFSTLIVEKYLKRVEELSESAKAPSRNGSRQGTPRPGSPSRDDTTPTRRRSPPSPISNGLTPDEQQSTRGQIKYRYKPPVVYGLFILRTSVFLLTVDSAKGDSAYVSFHVDMHFMDRHQSVWNALTAAIAVCLARDQLSERTDEFEELSASAEESESEA
;
A
#
# COMPACT_ATOMS: atom_id res chain seq x y z
N MET A 1 -14.41 -32.15 31.39
CA MET A 1 -13.63 -30.90 31.42
C MET A 1 -13.36 -30.54 29.98
N GLU A 2 -14.19 -29.64 29.44
CA GLU A 2 -14.08 -29.15 28.08
C GLU A 2 -12.87 -28.22 27.95
N THR A 3 -12.06 -28.47 26.93
CA THR A 3 -10.99 -27.60 26.46
C THR A 3 -11.58 -26.37 25.75
N PRO A 4 -11.07 -25.15 25.99
CA PRO A 4 -11.60 -23.95 25.36
C PRO A 4 -11.19 -23.89 23.87
N PRO A 5 -12.02 -23.28 22.99
CA PRO A 5 -11.73 -23.17 21.57
C PRO A 5 -10.67 -22.09 21.30
N SER A 6 -9.77 -22.40 20.38
CA SER A 6 -8.75 -21.51 19.82
C SER A 6 -9.38 -20.29 19.12
N PRO A 7 -8.79 -19.09 19.22
CA PRO A 7 -9.31 -17.90 18.55
C PRO A 7 -9.05 -17.97 17.03
N SER A 8 -10.13 -17.84 16.27
CA SER A 8 -10.17 -17.79 14.80
C SER A 8 -9.60 -16.47 14.26
N LEU A 9 -8.59 -16.55 13.39
CA LEU A 9 -8.07 -15.44 12.58
C LEU A 9 -8.89 -15.27 11.29
N SER A 10 -10.15 -14.84 11.42
CA SER A 10 -10.99 -14.49 10.26
C SER A 10 -11.66 -13.11 10.38
N ASN A 11 -11.02 -12.16 11.08
CA ASN A 11 -11.61 -10.85 11.36
C ASN A 11 -11.13 -9.72 10.43
N THR A 12 -10.39 -10.01 9.37
CA THR A 12 -10.17 -9.05 8.29
C THR A 12 -11.32 -9.16 7.28
N PRO A 13 -12.10 -8.10 7.04
CA PRO A 13 -13.16 -8.14 6.04
C PRO A 13 -12.56 -8.36 4.64
N ARG A 14 -13.27 -9.14 3.82
CA ARG A 14 -13.04 -9.14 2.38
C ARG A 14 -13.64 -7.85 1.81
N PRO A 15 -12.94 -7.13 0.93
CA PRO A 15 -13.54 -6.03 0.20
C PRO A 15 -14.80 -6.51 -0.52
N ARG A 16 -15.87 -5.70 -0.51
CA ARG A 16 -17.10 -5.99 -1.25
C ARG A 16 -16.77 -6.31 -2.72
N LEU A 17 -17.25 -7.45 -3.18
CA LEU A 17 -17.41 -7.71 -4.61
C LEU A 17 -18.35 -6.65 -5.18
N ALA A 18 -17.97 -6.07 -6.32
CA ALA A 18 -18.76 -5.09 -7.04
C ALA A 18 -20.22 -5.55 -7.15
N ARG A 19 -21.13 -4.68 -6.73
CA ARG A 19 -22.57 -4.93 -6.69
C ARG A 19 -23.10 -4.88 -8.12
N THR A 20 -23.01 -5.99 -8.86
CA THR A 20 -23.71 -6.12 -10.14
C THR A 20 -25.20 -6.19 -9.86
N SER A 21 -25.92 -5.16 -10.27
CA SER A 21 -27.38 -5.12 -10.28
C SER A 21 -27.91 -6.32 -11.07
N LEU A 22 -28.44 -7.32 -10.37
CA LEU A 22 -29.16 -8.44 -10.92
C LEU A 22 -30.49 -7.94 -11.50
N VAL A 23 -30.50 -7.60 -12.79
CA VAL A 23 -31.73 -7.62 -13.57
C VAL A 23 -31.86 -9.03 -14.14
N SER A 24 -32.78 -9.81 -13.58
CA SER A 24 -33.15 -11.12 -14.11
C SER A 24 -33.99 -10.97 -15.39
N PRO A 25 -33.60 -11.56 -16.52
CA PRO A 25 -34.53 -11.81 -17.62
C PRO A 25 -35.20 -13.18 -17.41
N GLN A 26 -36.52 -13.17 -17.35
CA GLN A 26 -37.32 -14.39 -17.32
C GLN A 26 -37.14 -15.21 -18.59
N ASN A 27 -37.12 -16.53 -18.40
CA ASN A 27 -37.11 -17.56 -19.44
C ASN A 27 -38.29 -17.44 -20.40
N THR A 28 -38.04 -17.55 -21.71
CA THR A 28 -38.98 -18.22 -22.63
C THR A 28 -38.19 -18.86 -23.77
N ILE A 29 -38.51 -20.12 -24.05
CA ILE A 29 -37.81 -21.05 -24.93
C ILE A 29 -38.62 -21.21 -26.24
N THR A 30 -37.90 -21.05 -27.37
CA THR A 30 -38.04 -21.68 -28.72
C THR A 30 -39.08 -21.19 -29.77
N GLU A 31 -38.56 -20.39 -30.73
CA GLU A 31 -38.47 -20.55 -32.22
C GLU A 31 -39.54 -21.31 -33.07
N PRO A 32 -39.57 -21.15 -34.42
CA PRO A 32 -39.28 -19.99 -35.29
C PRO A 32 -40.28 -19.82 -36.48
N GLN A 33 -40.27 -18.69 -37.20
CA GLN A 33 -40.29 -18.61 -38.69
C GLN A 33 -40.33 -17.16 -39.22
N MET A 34 -39.52 -16.89 -40.26
CA MET A 34 -39.44 -15.71 -41.14
C MET A 34 -40.28 -15.96 -42.43
N PRO A 35 -40.41 -15.03 -43.40
CA PRO A 35 -40.40 -13.54 -43.42
C PRO A 35 -41.61 -12.97 -44.22
N VAL A 36 -41.74 -11.64 -44.37
CA VAL A 36 -42.07 -10.90 -45.63
C VAL A 36 -42.34 -9.41 -45.38
N SER A 37 -41.99 -8.61 -46.40
CA SER A 37 -41.71 -7.19 -46.52
C SER A 37 -42.89 -6.20 -46.71
N ILE A 38 -42.70 -4.97 -46.17
CA ILE A 38 -42.76 -3.62 -46.83
C ILE A 38 -44.11 -2.95 -47.26
N LYS A 39 -44.24 -1.65 -46.87
CA LYS A 39 -44.97 -0.44 -47.40
C LYS A 39 -46.37 -0.06 -46.84
N GLN A 40 -46.48 1.11 -46.16
CA GLN A 40 -46.98 2.47 -46.61
C GLN A 40 -48.52 2.52 -46.71
N GLU A 41 -49.33 3.54 -46.40
CA GLU A 41 -49.30 4.93 -45.88
C GLU A 41 -50.80 5.34 -45.64
N GLU A 42 -51.09 6.62 -45.28
CA GLU A 42 -52.40 7.35 -45.14
C GLU A 42 -52.86 7.61 -43.68
N GLU A 43 -52.73 8.85 -43.15
CA GLU A 43 -53.65 10.05 -43.22
C GLU A 43 -55.01 9.81 -42.54
N GLU A 44 -55.69 10.72 -41.84
CA GLU A 44 -55.55 12.06 -41.23
C GLU A 44 -56.90 12.23 -40.47
N ASP A 45 -56.97 12.79 -39.24
CA ASP A 45 -58.12 13.63 -38.86
C ASP A 45 -57.98 14.37 -37.51
N ARG A 46 -58.53 15.59 -37.48
CA ARG A 46 -58.39 16.64 -36.44
C ARG A 46 -59.68 16.86 -35.61
N HIS A 47 -59.50 16.92 -34.28
CA HIS A 47 -60.16 17.78 -33.23
C HIS A 47 -61.68 17.64 -32.93
N PRO A 48 -62.25 18.12 -31.77
CA PRO A 48 -61.67 18.96 -30.70
C PRO A 48 -61.98 18.59 -29.20
N VAL A 49 -61.16 19.17 -28.31
CA VAL A 49 -61.43 19.76 -26.96
C VAL A 49 -62.52 19.17 -26.04
N THR A 50 -62.10 18.70 -24.86
CA THR A 50 -62.81 19.01 -23.60
C THR A 50 -61.79 19.16 -22.46
N GLU A 51 -61.67 20.38 -21.95
CA GLU A 51 -60.98 20.72 -20.71
C GLU A 51 -61.64 20.00 -19.53
N THR A 52 -60.84 19.28 -18.76
CA THR A 52 -61.11 19.09 -17.33
C THR A 52 -59.81 19.42 -16.60
N ILE A 53 -59.78 20.64 -16.08
CA ILE A 53 -58.78 21.14 -15.13
C ILE A 53 -59.04 20.39 -13.83
N ASP A 54 -58.22 19.40 -13.51
CA ASP A 54 -58.25 18.80 -12.18
C ASP A 54 -57.26 19.54 -11.27
N LEU A 55 -57.88 20.36 -10.43
CA LEU A 55 -57.31 21.33 -9.51
C LEU A 55 -57.09 20.63 -8.16
N PHE A 56 -56.04 19.80 -8.05
CA PHE A 56 -55.47 19.39 -6.76
C PHE A 56 -53.95 19.35 -6.84
N ASP A 57 -53.39 20.56 -6.82
CA ASP A 57 -52.06 20.86 -6.32
C ASP A 57 -52.02 20.58 -4.80
N GLN A 58 -51.32 19.52 -4.41
CA GLN A 58 -50.69 19.38 -3.10
C GLN A 58 -49.72 18.21 -3.11
N GLY A 59 -48.42 18.52 -3.13
CA GLY A 59 -47.37 17.56 -2.84
C GLY A 59 -46.26 17.46 -3.88
N TYR A 60 -45.79 18.59 -4.43
CA TYR A 60 -44.42 18.68 -4.91
C TYR A 60 -43.48 18.55 -3.70
N GLU A 61 -43.25 17.31 -3.24
CA GLU A 61 -42.11 16.99 -2.38
C GLU A 61 -40.84 17.09 -3.23
N SER A 62 -40.38 18.34 -3.35
CA SER A 62 -38.99 18.78 -3.38
C SER A 62 -37.97 17.64 -3.17
N SER A 63 -37.58 17.00 -4.27
CA SER A 63 -36.48 16.03 -4.41
C SER A 63 -35.10 16.71 -4.26
N VAL A 64 -34.92 17.51 -3.22
CA VAL A 64 -33.68 18.25 -2.95
C VAL A 64 -32.81 17.54 -1.89
N ASP A 65 -33.39 16.59 -1.14
CA ASP A 65 -32.70 15.87 -0.04
C ASP A 65 -32.13 14.48 -0.43
N ALA A 66 -32.46 13.95 -1.61
CA ALA A 66 -31.98 12.64 -2.07
C ALA A 66 -30.46 12.54 -2.26
N PRO A 67 -29.74 13.57 -2.80
CA PRO A 67 -28.28 13.49 -2.97
C PRO A 67 -27.52 13.53 -1.64
N VAL A 68 -28.04 14.29 -0.67
CA VAL A 68 -27.40 14.51 0.64
C VAL A 68 -27.50 13.25 1.49
N THR A 69 -28.65 12.56 1.43
CA THR A 69 -28.88 11.32 2.18
C THR A 69 -27.97 10.19 1.67
N ALA A 70 -27.88 10.01 0.35
CA ALA A 70 -27.00 8.98 -0.25
C ALA A 70 -25.50 9.22 0.05
N ALA A 71 -25.06 10.48 0.04
CA ALA A 71 -23.69 10.83 0.40
C ALA A 71 -23.40 10.62 1.91
N ALA A 72 -24.36 10.91 2.78
CA ALA A 72 -24.26 10.65 4.21
C ALA A 72 -24.18 9.14 4.50
N ASP A 73 -24.98 8.33 3.80
CA ASP A 73 -24.99 6.88 3.93
C ASP A 73 -23.64 6.26 3.49
N LEU A 74 -23.07 6.71 2.36
CA LEU A 74 -21.78 6.23 1.88
C LEU A 74 -20.63 6.56 2.86
N ARG A 75 -20.63 7.78 3.43
CA ARG A 75 -19.63 8.19 4.43
C ARG A 75 -19.73 7.35 5.70
N LEU A 76 -20.94 7.07 6.15
CA LEU A 76 -21.16 6.21 7.32
C LEU A 76 -20.64 4.78 7.06
N GLU A 77 -20.90 4.24 5.88
CA GLU A 77 -20.40 2.90 5.50
C GLU A 77 -18.87 2.87 5.45
N LEU A 78 -18.24 3.91 4.87
CA LEU A 78 -16.80 4.06 4.82
C LEU A 78 -16.16 4.09 6.22
N GLU A 79 -16.75 4.85 7.14
CA GLU A 79 -16.27 4.90 8.53
C GLU A 79 -16.44 3.56 9.26
N GLN A 80 -17.55 2.86 9.02
CA GLN A 80 -17.79 1.53 9.60
C GLN A 80 -16.77 0.51 9.08
N GLU A 81 -16.52 0.52 7.77
CA GLU A 81 -15.51 -0.34 7.15
C GLU A 81 -14.12 0.02 7.70
N LYS A 82 -13.75 1.29 7.77
CA LYS A 82 -12.46 1.75 8.35
C LYS A 82 -12.24 1.23 9.77
N ARG A 83 -13.28 1.19 10.62
CA ARG A 83 -13.19 0.67 11.99
C ARG A 83 -12.86 -0.82 12.08
N SER A 84 -13.14 -1.58 11.01
CA SER A 84 -12.79 -3.01 10.96
C SER A 84 -11.29 -3.25 10.75
N TYR A 85 -10.55 -2.26 10.27
CA TYR A 85 -9.12 -2.35 10.01
C TYR A 85 -8.29 -2.08 11.27
N PRO A 86 -7.48 -3.04 11.74
CA PRO A 86 -6.61 -2.81 12.88
C PRO A 86 -5.58 -1.72 12.56
N GLY A 87 -5.40 -0.77 13.48
CA GLY A 87 -4.47 0.36 13.31
C GLY A 87 -5.02 1.55 12.52
N ALA A 88 -6.25 1.46 11.98
CA ALA A 88 -6.85 2.52 11.16
C ALA A 88 -7.09 3.85 11.90
N SER A 89 -7.18 3.81 13.24
CA SER A 89 -7.23 5.03 14.07
C SER A 89 -5.92 5.82 14.08
N THR A 90 -4.84 5.24 13.57
CA THR A 90 -3.50 5.83 13.53
C THR A 90 -3.01 6.02 12.10
N TRP A 91 -3.86 5.91 11.09
CA TRP A 91 -3.48 6.13 9.69
C TRP A 91 -3.03 7.57 9.46
N ALA A 92 -2.04 7.74 8.57
CA ALA A 92 -1.72 9.04 8.00
C ALA A 92 -2.75 9.43 6.93
N ASP A 93 -2.84 10.72 6.61
CA ASP A 93 -3.76 11.24 5.59
C ASP A 93 -3.63 10.50 4.25
N GLU A 94 -2.41 10.11 3.85
CA GLU A 94 -2.18 9.35 2.62
C GLU A 94 -2.67 7.90 2.70
N GLU A 95 -2.58 7.26 3.88
CA GLU A 95 -3.15 5.91 4.10
C GLU A 95 -4.68 5.97 4.10
N GLU A 96 -5.27 7.01 4.70
CA GLU A 96 -6.72 7.23 4.69
C GLU A 96 -7.21 7.49 3.26
N LYS A 97 -6.50 8.35 2.51
CA LYS A 97 -6.80 8.62 1.10
C LYS A 97 -6.74 7.35 0.25
N LEU A 98 -5.72 6.51 0.43
CA LEU A 98 -5.64 5.22 -0.26
C LEU A 98 -6.87 4.34 0.06
N PHE A 99 -7.24 4.24 1.33
CA PHE A 99 -8.40 3.46 1.76
C PHE A 99 -9.69 4.00 1.13
N GLU A 100 -9.92 5.32 1.14
CA GLU A 100 -11.08 5.95 0.54
C GLU A 100 -11.17 5.67 -0.96
N ILE A 101 -10.06 5.79 -1.68
CA ILE A 101 -9.96 5.48 -3.11
C ILE A 101 -10.30 4.02 -3.35
N LEU A 102 -9.71 3.09 -2.58
CA LEU A 102 -9.95 1.66 -2.74
C LEU A 102 -11.39 1.27 -2.43
N PHE A 103 -12.00 1.87 -1.42
CA PHE A 103 -13.39 1.65 -1.03
C PHE A 103 -14.34 2.10 -2.15
N GLN A 104 -14.10 3.28 -2.72
CA GLN A 104 -14.97 3.88 -3.74
C GLN A 104 -14.51 3.59 -5.19
N ARG A 105 -13.53 2.71 -5.41
CA ARG A 105 -12.86 2.53 -6.71
C ARG A 105 -13.79 2.16 -7.88
N ALA A 106 -15.00 1.70 -7.61
CA ALA A 106 -16.02 1.43 -8.64
C ALA A 106 -16.91 2.64 -8.97
N ASP A 107 -16.91 3.64 -8.10
CA ASP A 107 -17.83 4.77 -8.10
C ASP A 107 -17.12 6.12 -8.33
N ILE A 108 -15.78 6.16 -8.34
CA ILE A 108 -14.99 7.35 -8.63
C ILE A 108 -14.22 7.23 -9.95
N PRO A 109 -13.93 8.37 -10.62
CA PRO A 109 -13.06 8.38 -11.78
C PRO A 109 -11.64 7.98 -11.41
N LEU A 110 -11.14 6.91 -12.03
CA LEU A 110 -9.76 6.44 -11.88
C LEU A 110 -8.91 6.74 -13.10
N LEU A 111 -9.51 6.77 -14.30
CA LEU A 111 -8.84 6.83 -15.59
C LEU A 111 -9.23 8.10 -16.37
N PRO A 112 -8.35 8.63 -17.24
CA PRO A 112 -8.70 9.73 -18.14
C PRO A 112 -9.83 9.36 -19.11
N ALA A 113 -10.71 10.32 -19.39
CA ALA A 113 -11.87 10.14 -20.29
C ALA A 113 -11.48 9.52 -21.65
N HIS A 114 -10.40 10.04 -22.23
CA HIS A 114 -9.95 9.67 -23.57
C HIS A 114 -9.38 8.24 -23.62
N TRP A 115 -9.01 7.62 -22.49
CA TRP A 115 -8.56 6.22 -22.47
C TRP A 115 -9.68 5.23 -22.78
N HIS A 116 -10.95 5.65 -22.70
CA HIS A 116 -12.10 4.79 -23.00
C HIS A 116 -11.93 4.04 -24.34
N VAL A 117 -11.36 4.70 -25.35
CA VAL A 117 -11.14 4.11 -26.67
C VAL A 117 -10.12 2.96 -26.68
N ASP A 118 -9.13 3.02 -25.80
CA ASP A 118 -8.05 2.03 -25.67
C ASP A 118 -8.48 0.80 -24.86
N PHE A 119 -9.46 0.95 -23.98
CA PHE A 119 -10.03 -0.14 -23.18
C PHE A 119 -11.26 -0.79 -23.84
N ARG A 120 -11.57 -0.47 -25.10
CA ARG A 120 -12.66 -1.11 -25.84
C ARG A 120 -12.45 -2.63 -25.91
N GLY A 121 -13.43 -3.38 -25.42
CA GLY A 121 -13.39 -4.85 -25.34
C GLY A 121 -12.92 -5.40 -23.99
N ILE A 122 -12.51 -4.54 -23.06
CA ILE A 122 -12.27 -4.89 -21.65
C ILE A 122 -13.55 -4.54 -20.87
N PRO A 123 -14.05 -5.43 -19.98
CA PRO A 123 -15.27 -5.18 -19.20
C PRO A 123 -14.99 -4.22 -18.04
N VAL A 124 -14.73 -2.95 -18.36
CA VAL A 124 -14.63 -1.83 -17.42
C VAL A 124 -15.96 -1.10 -17.34
N VAL A 125 -16.33 -0.61 -16.15
CA VAL A 125 -17.54 0.21 -15.98
C VAL A 125 -17.25 1.65 -16.40
N ASP A 126 -18.18 2.32 -17.08
CA ASP A 126 -17.94 3.67 -17.63
C ASP A 126 -17.66 4.72 -16.54
N SER A 127 -18.16 4.52 -15.32
CA SER A 127 -17.98 5.44 -14.17
C SER A 127 -16.53 5.64 -13.75
N ILE A 128 -15.61 4.71 -14.08
CA ILE A 128 -14.19 4.87 -13.74
C ILE A 128 -13.45 5.82 -14.69
N PHE A 129 -14.06 6.22 -15.81
CA PHE A 129 -13.47 7.20 -16.72
C PHE A 129 -13.93 8.60 -16.32
N SER A 130 -13.01 9.56 -16.21
CA SER A 130 -13.34 10.94 -15.88
C SER A 130 -14.34 11.52 -16.89
N ALA A 131 -15.38 12.20 -16.38
CA ALA A 131 -16.40 12.84 -17.23
C ALA A 131 -15.94 14.18 -17.83
N GLY A 132 -14.76 14.70 -17.47
CA GLY A 132 -14.18 15.93 -18.02
C GLY A 132 -12.90 16.37 -17.28
N ASP A 133 -12.31 17.48 -17.73
CA ASP A 133 -10.98 17.98 -17.32
C ASP A 133 -10.89 18.47 -15.86
N GLY A 134 -12.01 18.49 -15.12
CA GLY A 134 -12.10 19.04 -13.76
C GLY A 134 -11.88 18.03 -12.63
N VAL A 135 -11.97 16.71 -12.88
CA VAL A 135 -11.76 15.68 -11.86
C VAL A 135 -10.45 14.94 -12.15
N PRO A 136 -9.42 15.09 -11.29
CA PRO A 136 -8.13 14.48 -11.53
C PRO A 136 -8.25 12.95 -11.48
N SER A 137 -7.85 12.29 -12.56
CA SER A 137 -7.71 10.85 -12.61
C SER A 137 -6.55 10.39 -11.73
N ILE A 138 -6.67 9.21 -11.12
CA ILE A 138 -5.65 8.66 -10.21
C ILE A 138 -4.60 7.89 -11.01
N ILE A 139 -5.04 7.11 -11.98
CA ILE A 139 -4.18 6.35 -12.89
C ILE A 139 -4.16 7.09 -14.22
N TYR A 140 -3.08 7.81 -14.48
CA TYR A 140 -2.92 8.65 -15.67
C TYR A 140 -1.46 8.67 -16.11
N SER A 141 -1.21 9.18 -17.32
CA SER A 141 0.13 9.50 -17.81
C SER A 141 0.48 10.95 -17.48
N ARG A 142 1.63 11.21 -16.86
CA ARG A 142 2.06 12.60 -16.56
C ARG A 142 2.43 13.38 -17.82
N SER A 143 2.73 12.68 -18.92
CA SER A 143 2.98 13.28 -20.23
C SER A 143 2.00 12.78 -21.28
N MET A 144 1.41 13.70 -22.05
CA MET A 144 0.57 13.38 -23.22
C MET A 144 1.29 12.47 -24.23
N LYS A 145 2.63 12.55 -24.31
CA LYS A 145 3.42 11.72 -25.24
C LYS A 145 3.57 10.26 -24.80
N LYS A 146 3.27 9.95 -23.53
CA LYS A 146 3.43 8.62 -22.93
C LYS A 146 2.09 7.91 -22.66
N GLU A 147 0.96 8.47 -23.11
CA GLU A 147 -0.38 7.88 -22.90
C GLU A 147 -0.49 6.46 -23.44
N PHE A 148 0.01 6.20 -24.65
CA PHE A 148 0.02 4.85 -25.22
C PHE A 148 0.83 3.86 -24.37
N GLN A 149 1.97 4.29 -23.82
CA GLN A 149 2.77 3.44 -22.93
C GLN A 149 2.01 3.15 -21.63
N ALA A 150 1.30 4.15 -21.11
CA ALA A 150 0.50 4.04 -19.89
C ALA A 150 -0.67 3.06 -20.05
N THR A 151 -1.44 3.15 -21.13
CA THR A 151 -2.55 2.23 -21.41
C THR A 151 -2.05 0.81 -21.64
N MET A 152 -0.94 0.63 -22.38
CA MET A 152 -0.32 -0.68 -22.57
C MET A 152 0.21 -1.29 -21.26
N ALA A 153 0.81 -0.47 -20.38
CA ALA A 153 1.27 -0.93 -19.07
C ALA A 153 0.10 -1.41 -18.20
N LEU A 154 -1.03 -0.69 -18.21
CA LEU A 154 -2.23 -1.07 -17.48
C LEU A 154 -2.92 -2.32 -18.07
N ILE A 155 -3.03 -2.42 -19.39
CA ILE A 155 -3.58 -3.63 -20.05
C ILE A 155 -2.79 -4.88 -19.68
N ARG A 156 -1.45 -4.78 -19.61
CA ARG A 156 -0.61 -5.91 -19.15
C ARG A 156 -0.93 -6.34 -17.72
N LEU A 157 -1.25 -5.40 -16.82
CA LEU A 157 -1.73 -5.75 -15.47
C LEU A 157 -3.11 -6.42 -15.50
N ILE A 158 -4.02 -5.99 -16.36
CA ILE A 158 -5.34 -6.62 -16.53
C ILE A 158 -5.20 -8.06 -17.02
N ASP A 159 -4.35 -8.28 -18.02
CA ASP A 159 -4.08 -9.60 -18.62
C ASP A 159 -3.29 -10.54 -17.70
N LEU A 160 -2.67 -10.00 -16.65
CA LEU A 160 -1.88 -10.77 -15.69
C LEU A 160 -2.70 -11.90 -15.06
N THR A 161 -3.97 -11.64 -14.73
CA THR A 161 -4.86 -12.67 -14.13
C THR A 161 -5.06 -13.86 -15.07
N SER A 162 -5.27 -13.62 -16.37
CA SER A 162 -5.39 -14.70 -17.35
C SER A 162 -4.09 -15.48 -17.51
N SER A 163 -2.96 -14.75 -17.54
CA SER A 163 -1.62 -15.33 -17.69
C SER A 163 -1.22 -16.19 -16.49
N VAL A 164 -1.52 -15.73 -15.26
CA VAL A 164 -1.31 -16.47 -14.01
C VAL A 164 -2.14 -17.76 -13.99
N ARG A 165 -3.44 -17.66 -14.31
CA ARG A 165 -4.33 -18.83 -14.36
C ARG A 165 -3.83 -19.88 -15.34
N THR A 166 -3.48 -19.46 -16.55
CA THR A 166 -2.94 -20.34 -17.59
C THR A 166 -1.66 -21.02 -17.13
N THR A 167 -0.73 -20.25 -16.52
CA THR A 167 0.53 -20.78 -15.98
C THR A 167 0.30 -21.82 -14.88
N VAL A 168 -0.67 -21.58 -13.98
CA VAL A 168 -1.05 -22.51 -12.91
C VAL A 168 -1.71 -23.77 -13.47
N GLN A 169 -2.61 -23.63 -14.45
CA GLN A 169 -3.29 -24.75 -15.11
C GLN A 169 -2.33 -25.66 -15.87
N SER A 170 -1.26 -25.09 -16.44
CA SER A 170 -0.16 -25.84 -17.07
C SER A 170 0.80 -26.50 -16.06
N GLY A 171 0.49 -26.48 -14.76
CA GLY A 171 1.30 -27.10 -13.71
C GLY A 171 2.50 -26.27 -13.24
N LEU A 172 2.71 -25.06 -13.77
CA LEU A 172 3.89 -24.23 -13.52
C LEU A 172 3.69 -23.23 -12.36
N ARG A 173 3.11 -23.68 -11.24
CA ARG A 173 2.72 -22.81 -10.11
C ARG A 173 3.85 -21.91 -9.59
N LYS A 174 5.07 -22.44 -9.46
CA LYS A 174 6.24 -21.64 -9.02
C LYS A 174 6.57 -20.49 -9.98
N LYS A 175 6.33 -20.67 -11.28
CA LYS A 175 6.53 -19.62 -12.29
C LYS A 175 5.45 -18.55 -12.24
N ALA A 176 4.25 -18.88 -11.78
CA ALA A 176 3.15 -17.91 -11.67
C ALA A 176 3.47 -16.79 -10.68
N THR A 177 4.09 -17.11 -9.55
CA THR A 177 4.55 -16.12 -8.56
C THR A 177 5.57 -15.15 -9.16
N GLN A 178 6.55 -15.67 -9.92
CA GLN A 178 7.56 -14.85 -10.59
C GLN A 178 6.97 -14.03 -11.74
N LEU A 179 5.95 -14.54 -12.42
CA LEU A 179 5.20 -13.81 -13.45
C LEU A 179 4.49 -12.59 -12.85
N ILE A 180 3.86 -12.74 -11.68
CA ILE A 180 3.25 -11.63 -10.95
C ILE A 180 4.31 -10.59 -10.60
N LYS A 181 5.43 -11.01 -9.99
CA LYS A 181 6.52 -10.10 -9.60
C LYS A 181 7.00 -9.29 -10.80
N ARG A 182 7.37 -9.97 -11.88
CA ARG A 182 7.85 -9.33 -13.11
C ARG A 182 6.85 -8.35 -13.71
N CYS A 183 5.56 -8.66 -13.69
CA CYS A 183 4.55 -7.78 -14.25
C CYS A 183 4.34 -6.51 -13.40
N ILE A 184 4.34 -6.64 -12.06
CA ILE A 184 4.25 -5.49 -11.15
C ILE A 184 5.52 -4.65 -11.23
N ASP A 185 6.70 -5.26 -11.22
CA ASP A 185 7.99 -4.54 -11.34
C ASP A 185 8.04 -3.73 -12.64
N LYS A 186 7.56 -4.30 -13.76
CA LYS A 186 7.46 -3.56 -15.03
C LYS A 186 6.51 -2.38 -14.96
N TYR A 187 5.43 -2.48 -14.19
CA TYR A 187 4.50 -1.37 -14.01
C TYR A 187 5.11 -0.27 -13.12
N ILE A 188 5.86 -0.66 -12.07
CA ILE A 188 6.63 0.28 -11.25
C ILE A 188 7.72 0.98 -12.07
N ALA A 189 8.43 0.24 -12.93
CA ALA A 189 9.44 0.81 -13.82
C ALA A 189 8.83 1.81 -14.81
N TRP A 190 7.70 1.47 -15.44
CA TRP A 190 6.94 2.42 -16.27
C TRP A 190 6.55 3.68 -15.47
N ALA A 191 6.05 3.50 -14.25
CA ALA A 191 5.67 4.63 -13.41
C ALA A 191 6.88 5.52 -13.07
N ALA A 192 8.07 4.93 -12.86
CA ALA A 192 9.29 5.68 -12.65
C ALA A 192 9.75 6.48 -13.89
N GLU A 193 9.62 5.90 -15.07
CA GLU A 193 9.89 6.59 -16.33
C GLU A 193 8.89 7.73 -16.59
N ASP A 194 7.61 7.50 -16.31
CA ASP A 194 6.55 8.51 -16.44
C ASP A 194 6.68 9.63 -15.39
N GLY A 195 7.09 9.28 -14.18
CA GLY A 195 7.44 10.19 -13.09
C GLY A 195 8.72 10.99 -13.32
N GLY A 196 9.53 10.61 -14.31
CA GLY A 196 10.77 11.31 -14.65
C GLY A 196 11.93 11.06 -13.70
N TYR A 197 11.88 9.99 -12.89
CA TYR A 197 12.90 9.70 -11.88
C TYR A 197 13.61 8.34 -12.08
N SER A 198 13.35 7.65 -13.20
CA SER A 198 13.97 6.35 -13.50
C SER A 198 15.50 6.39 -13.64
N HIS A 199 16.08 7.54 -13.97
CA HIS A 199 17.51 7.76 -14.17
C HIS A 199 18.21 8.33 -12.92
N LEU A 200 17.51 8.40 -11.79
CA LEU A 200 18.00 9.01 -10.56
C LEU A 200 18.24 7.94 -9.47
N LYS A 201 19.20 8.21 -8.59
CA LYS A 201 19.45 7.48 -7.36
C LYS A 201 18.34 7.80 -6.38
N ILE A 202 17.23 7.10 -6.51
CA ILE A 202 16.08 7.28 -5.65
C ILE A 202 16.16 6.39 -4.40
N VAL A 203 15.47 6.83 -3.35
CA VAL A 203 15.01 5.91 -2.31
C VAL A 203 13.55 5.61 -2.63
N PRO A 204 13.20 4.35 -2.96
CA PRO A 204 11.84 4.02 -3.35
C PRO A 204 10.88 4.26 -2.18
N ASN A 205 9.65 4.66 -2.46
CA ASN A 205 8.55 4.67 -1.50
C ASN A 205 7.59 3.50 -1.70
N ILE A 206 7.87 2.60 -2.65
CA ILE A 206 7.13 1.36 -2.90
C ILE A 206 8.09 0.20 -3.05
N THR A 207 7.74 -0.97 -2.50
CA THR A 207 8.52 -2.22 -2.66
C THR A 207 7.66 -3.38 -3.11
N THR A 208 8.26 -4.31 -3.85
CA THR A 208 7.67 -5.57 -4.30
C THR A 208 8.54 -6.74 -3.84
N ALA A 209 7.95 -7.74 -3.21
CA ALA A 209 8.70 -8.91 -2.74
C ALA A 209 7.88 -10.19 -2.83
N VAL A 210 8.54 -11.29 -3.22
CA VAL A 210 7.96 -12.63 -3.20
C VAL A 210 8.16 -13.23 -1.81
N MET A 211 7.08 -13.66 -1.19
CA MET A 211 7.09 -14.31 0.12
C MET A 211 7.22 -15.81 -0.04
N ASP A 212 8.04 -16.42 0.80
CA ASP A 212 8.16 -17.87 0.86
C ASP A 212 6.89 -18.47 1.47
N ALA A 213 6.22 -19.32 0.69
CA ALA A 213 4.98 -19.98 1.08
C ALA A 213 5.21 -21.21 1.96
N GLU A 214 6.46 -21.63 2.16
CA GLU A 214 6.85 -22.72 3.05
C GLU A 214 7.00 -22.25 4.50
N LEU A 215 7.13 -20.95 4.73
CA LEU A 215 7.19 -20.34 6.06
C LEU A 215 5.82 -20.37 6.77
N GLY A 216 5.86 -20.35 8.11
CA GLY A 216 4.67 -20.20 8.93
C GLY A 216 4.06 -18.80 8.81
N GLU A 217 2.76 -18.66 9.06
CA GLU A 217 2.02 -17.38 8.96
C GLU A 217 2.68 -16.24 9.76
N LYS A 218 3.16 -16.54 10.98
CA LYS A 218 3.86 -15.58 11.83
C LYS A 218 5.15 -15.09 11.20
N ASP A 219 5.89 -15.99 10.57
CA ASP A 219 7.17 -15.68 9.93
C ASP A 219 6.95 -14.88 8.65
N ILE A 220 5.98 -15.27 7.81
CA ILE A 220 5.56 -14.50 6.63
C ILE A 220 5.17 -13.07 7.05
N THR A 221 4.34 -12.93 8.07
CA THR A 221 3.92 -11.62 8.60
C THR A 221 5.11 -10.82 9.13
N SER A 222 6.05 -11.47 9.82
CA SER A 222 7.27 -10.83 10.30
C SER A 222 8.13 -10.33 9.14
N THR A 223 8.30 -11.13 8.09
CA THR A 223 9.07 -10.77 6.88
C THR A 223 8.44 -9.57 6.17
N MET A 224 7.12 -9.57 5.96
CA MET A 224 6.41 -8.42 5.39
C MET A 224 6.62 -7.16 6.23
N LYS A 225 6.44 -7.26 7.56
CA LYS A 225 6.61 -6.13 8.49
C LYS A 225 8.04 -5.61 8.51
N ASN A 226 9.04 -6.49 8.51
CA ASN A 226 10.45 -6.10 8.53
C ASN A 226 10.82 -5.37 7.24
N ARG A 227 10.38 -5.85 6.07
CA ARG A 227 10.57 -5.17 4.79
C ARG A 227 9.91 -3.80 4.74
N MET A 228 8.67 -3.67 5.24
CA MET A 228 8.00 -2.37 5.33
C MET A 228 8.73 -1.39 6.26
N ARG A 229 9.23 -1.87 7.41
CA ARG A 229 10.02 -1.05 8.33
C ARG A 229 11.37 -0.65 7.76
N ALA A 230 12.02 -1.54 7.01
CA ALA A 230 13.27 -1.25 6.31
C ALA A 230 13.08 -0.11 5.30
N LEU A 231 12.03 -0.19 4.47
CA LEU A 231 11.68 0.85 3.51
C LEU A 231 11.38 2.18 4.21
N ALA A 232 10.59 2.15 5.29
CA ALA A 232 10.27 3.34 6.07
C ALA A 232 11.51 3.96 6.75
N MET A 233 12.43 3.12 7.24
CA MET A 233 13.70 3.56 7.82
C MET A 233 14.61 4.19 6.75
N ALA A 234 14.71 3.59 5.56
CA ALA A 234 15.45 4.15 4.44
C ALA A 234 14.93 5.55 4.06
N GLN A 235 13.60 5.71 3.96
CA GLN A 235 12.97 7.00 3.70
C GLN A 235 13.24 8.03 4.80
N ARG A 236 13.12 7.64 6.08
CA ARG A 236 13.43 8.53 7.20
C ARG A 236 14.87 9.02 7.12
N GLU A 237 15.83 8.09 7.03
CA GLU A 237 17.25 8.39 7.03
C GLU A 237 17.66 9.25 5.82
N PHE A 238 17.10 8.98 4.64
CA PHE A 238 17.30 9.81 3.45
C PHE A 238 16.88 11.27 3.70
N LEU A 239 15.75 11.47 4.36
CA LEU A 239 15.16 12.81 4.56
C LEU A 239 15.70 13.53 5.78
N ARG A 240 16.58 12.92 6.58
CA ARG A 240 17.20 13.59 7.71
C ARG A 240 18.02 14.79 7.26
N VAL A 241 18.00 15.85 8.08
CA VAL A 241 18.89 17.01 7.90
C VAL A 241 20.34 16.63 8.23
N ASP A 242 20.53 15.75 9.21
CA ASP A 242 21.81 15.20 9.66
C ASP A 242 22.13 13.85 9.01
N ARG A 243 21.69 13.64 7.75
CA ARG A 243 21.95 12.39 7.01
C ARG A 243 23.44 12.11 6.92
N ASP A 244 23.82 10.86 7.21
CA ASP A 244 25.20 10.38 7.08
C ASP A 244 25.64 10.34 5.61
N ASP A 245 26.88 10.75 5.32
CA ASP A 245 27.46 10.73 3.98
C ASP A 245 27.56 9.31 3.40
N SER A 246 27.67 8.29 4.26
CA SER A 246 27.67 6.86 3.90
C SER A 246 26.26 6.29 3.62
N PHE A 247 25.23 7.13 3.57
CA PHE A 247 23.85 6.69 3.33
C PHE A 247 23.74 5.82 2.07
N TRP A 248 24.35 6.27 0.97
CA TRP A 248 24.32 5.59 -0.33
C TRP A 248 25.27 4.38 -0.45
N ASP A 249 26.11 4.13 0.55
CA ASP A 249 27.01 2.97 0.54
C ASP A 249 26.21 1.67 0.73
N VAL A 250 26.17 0.84 -0.30
CA VAL A 250 25.47 -0.46 -0.32
C VAL A 250 26.43 -1.64 -0.46
N SER A 251 27.74 -1.43 -0.32
CA SER A 251 28.75 -2.47 -0.55
C SER A 251 28.58 -3.70 0.36
N GLU A 252 27.95 -3.54 1.51
CA GLU A 252 27.64 -4.66 2.42
C GLU A 252 26.63 -5.68 1.88
N VAL A 253 25.75 -5.26 0.97
CA VAL A 253 24.64 -6.10 0.44
C VAL A 253 24.79 -6.41 -1.05
N GLU A 254 25.63 -5.67 -1.75
CA GLU A 254 25.91 -5.81 -3.19
C GLU A 254 26.42 -7.22 -3.56
N GLY A 255 27.15 -7.88 -2.66
CA GLY A 255 27.65 -9.24 -2.88
C GLY A 255 26.59 -10.35 -2.78
N GLY A 256 25.43 -10.08 -2.16
CA GLY A 256 24.37 -11.06 -1.92
C GLY A 256 23.31 -11.11 -3.02
N GLU A 257 23.02 -9.98 -3.66
CA GLU A 257 21.91 -9.80 -4.61
C GLU A 257 22.47 -9.43 -6.01
N LYS A 258 23.05 -10.42 -6.70
CA LYS A 258 23.64 -10.19 -8.04
C LYS A 258 22.59 -9.68 -9.03
N GLY A 259 22.85 -8.50 -9.61
CA GLY A 259 21.99 -7.89 -10.63
C GLY A 259 20.75 -7.17 -10.07
N ALA A 260 20.69 -6.94 -8.76
CA ALA A 260 19.66 -6.07 -8.19
C ALA A 260 19.94 -4.59 -8.53
N ASP A 261 18.88 -3.83 -8.79
CA ASP A 261 19.00 -2.39 -8.98
C ASP A 261 19.36 -1.69 -7.66
N PHE A 262 19.87 -0.46 -7.78
CA PHE A 262 20.30 0.33 -6.63
C PHE A 262 19.18 0.54 -5.60
N SER A 263 17.94 0.74 -6.09
CA SER A 263 16.74 0.90 -5.26
C SER A 263 16.42 -0.35 -4.43
N THR A 264 16.70 -1.55 -4.94
CA THR A 264 16.56 -2.79 -4.18
C THR A 264 17.68 -2.91 -3.15
N LEU A 265 18.93 -2.63 -3.54
CA LEU A 265 20.09 -2.72 -2.64
C LEU A 265 19.96 -1.79 -1.42
N ILE A 266 19.47 -0.57 -1.59
CA ILE A 266 19.27 0.34 -0.44
C ILE A 266 18.23 -0.22 0.54
N VAL A 267 17.15 -0.86 0.06
CA VAL A 267 16.15 -1.48 0.94
C VAL A 267 16.73 -2.70 1.66
N GLU A 268 17.53 -3.52 0.97
CA GLU A 268 18.20 -4.69 1.57
C GLU A 268 19.23 -4.29 2.66
N LYS A 269 19.97 -3.20 2.46
CA LYS A 269 20.85 -2.60 3.51
C LYS A 269 20.06 -2.34 4.80
N TYR A 270 18.90 -1.71 4.68
CA TYR A 270 18.07 -1.39 5.83
C TYR A 270 17.30 -2.60 6.37
N LEU A 271 17.03 -3.62 5.55
CA LEU A 271 16.42 -4.87 6.01
C LEU A 271 17.35 -5.61 6.97
N LYS A 272 18.62 -5.76 6.59
CA LYS A 272 19.67 -6.33 7.46
C LYS A 272 19.73 -5.61 8.81
N ARG A 273 19.68 -4.27 8.79
CA ARG A 273 19.65 -3.46 10.02
C ARG A 273 18.41 -3.70 10.88
N VAL A 274 17.22 -3.84 10.29
CA VAL A 274 15.99 -4.19 11.04
C VAL A 274 16.11 -5.56 11.69
N GLU A 275 16.68 -6.53 10.97
CA GLU A 275 16.87 -7.90 11.47
C GLU A 275 17.84 -7.92 12.66
N GLU A 276 18.98 -7.24 12.57
CA GLU A 276 19.97 -7.08 13.65
C GLU A 276 19.36 -6.40 14.91
N LEU A 277 18.53 -5.37 14.72
CA LEU A 277 17.80 -4.72 15.82
C LEU A 277 16.77 -5.67 16.45
N SER A 278 16.13 -6.52 15.65
CA SER A 278 15.16 -7.50 16.14
C SER A 278 15.82 -8.64 16.93
N GLU A 279 17.03 -9.04 16.56
CA GLU A 279 17.81 -10.08 17.23
C GLU A 279 18.40 -9.58 18.55
N SER A 280 18.96 -8.37 18.55
CA SER A 280 19.49 -7.74 19.77
C SER A 280 18.40 -7.50 20.83
N ALA A 281 17.17 -7.17 20.42
CA ALA A 281 16.02 -7.04 21.33
C ALA A 281 15.55 -8.38 21.93
N LYS A 282 15.87 -9.51 21.30
CA LYS A 282 15.52 -10.87 21.77
C LYS A 282 16.57 -11.46 22.72
N ALA A 283 17.76 -10.87 22.84
CA ALA A 283 18.80 -11.37 23.73
C ALA A 283 18.43 -11.13 25.21
N PRO A 284 18.38 -12.17 26.07
CA PRO A 284 18.08 -11.99 27.48
C PRO A 284 19.21 -11.22 28.17
N SER A 285 18.86 -10.13 28.87
CA SER A 285 19.73 -9.39 29.78
C SER A 285 20.37 -10.35 30.79
N ARG A 286 21.60 -10.77 30.50
CA ARG A 286 22.38 -11.66 31.35
C ARG A 286 23.15 -10.84 32.39
N ASN A 287 22.42 -10.06 33.20
CA ASN A 287 22.96 -9.44 34.40
C ASN A 287 22.08 -9.79 35.60
N GLY A 288 22.31 -11.00 36.11
CA GLY A 288 21.71 -11.50 37.34
C GLY A 288 22.77 -12.19 38.19
N SER A 289 23.11 -11.52 39.30
CA SER A 289 23.52 -12.10 40.59
C SER A 289 24.55 -13.23 40.62
N ARG A 290 25.79 -12.87 40.98
CA ARG A 290 26.64 -13.75 41.80
C ARG A 290 26.39 -13.43 43.28
N GLN A 291 25.38 -14.06 43.87
CA GLN A 291 25.41 -14.35 45.31
C GLN A 291 26.31 -15.57 45.53
N GLY A 292 27.14 -15.48 46.55
CA GLY A 292 28.33 -16.30 46.73
C GLY A 292 28.10 -17.67 47.34
N THR A 293 29.22 -18.32 47.64
CA THR A 293 29.31 -19.35 48.66
C THR A 293 30.65 -19.26 49.40
N PRO A 294 30.70 -19.65 50.69
CA PRO A 294 31.77 -19.31 51.64
C PRO A 294 32.65 -20.51 52.01
N ARG A 295 33.91 -20.31 52.45
CA ARG A 295 34.62 -21.13 53.48
C ARG A 295 36.08 -20.66 53.81
N PRO A 296 36.76 -21.17 54.86
CA PRO A 296 37.07 -20.39 56.08
C PRO A 296 38.57 -20.38 56.50
N GLY A 297 38.93 -19.60 57.53
CA GLY A 297 40.11 -19.86 58.39
C GLY A 297 41.04 -18.66 58.68
N SER A 298 40.73 -17.94 59.76
CA SER A 298 41.54 -17.36 60.88
C SER A 298 43.09 -17.24 60.83
N PRO A 299 43.76 -16.59 61.81
CA PRO A 299 43.55 -15.29 62.50
C PRO A 299 44.87 -14.46 62.69
N SER A 300 44.81 -13.17 63.06
CA SER A 300 45.81 -12.41 63.90
C SER A 300 45.49 -10.90 63.84
N ARG A 301 45.09 -10.23 64.95
CA ARG A 301 45.89 -9.37 65.87
C ARG A 301 46.82 -8.38 65.14
N ASP A 302 46.93 -7.11 65.48
CA ASP A 302 46.32 -6.16 66.43
C ASP A 302 46.66 -4.75 65.87
N ASP A 303 46.09 -3.72 66.49
CA ASP A 303 46.68 -2.40 66.68
C ASP A 303 46.11 -1.18 65.91
N THR A 304 46.31 -0.02 66.53
CA THR A 304 45.26 0.91 66.96
C THR A 304 45.34 2.32 66.31
N THR A 305 44.21 3.04 66.44
CA THR A 305 44.12 4.51 66.66
C THR A 305 43.76 5.43 65.46
N PRO A 306 42.92 6.48 65.65
CA PRO A 306 42.11 7.10 64.60
C PRO A 306 42.48 8.56 64.28
N THR A 307 42.06 9.11 63.14
CA THR A 307 41.81 10.57 63.05
C THR A 307 40.86 10.98 61.91
N ARG A 308 39.61 11.24 62.31
CA ARG A 308 38.76 12.39 61.95
C ARG A 308 39.38 13.46 61.03
N ARG A 309 38.79 13.70 59.86
CA ARG A 309 38.40 15.06 59.43
C ARG A 309 37.27 15.03 58.40
N ARG A 310 36.12 15.56 58.86
CA ARG A 310 34.96 15.98 58.07
C ARG A 310 35.33 17.16 57.17
N SER A 311 34.78 17.16 55.97
CA SER A 311 34.53 18.36 55.15
C SER A 311 33.03 18.43 54.81
N PRO A 312 32.47 19.63 54.60
CA PRO A 312 31.06 19.95 54.85
C PRO A 312 30.12 19.71 53.66
N PRO A 313 28.79 19.70 53.90
CA PRO A 313 27.76 19.46 52.90
C PRO A 313 27.35 20.76 52.18
N SER A 314 27.03 20.63 50.91
CA SER A 314 26.44 21.67 50.04
C SER A 314 25.30 21.04 49.22
N PRO A 315 24.30 21.83 48.79
CA PRO A 315 22.94 21.66 49.29
C PRO A 315 22.01 20.89 48.35
N ILE A 316 20.99 20.32 48.97
CA ILE A 316 19.76 19.85 48.33
C ILE A 316 19.14 21.03 47.56
N SER A 317 18.99 20.88 46.25
CA SER A 317 18.04 21.66 45.45
C SER A 317 17.18 20.67 44.67
N ASN A 318 15.99 20.47 45.23
CA ASN A 318 14.69 20.28 44.60
C ASN A 318 14.58 19.30 43.43
N GLY A 319 13.76 18.26 43.69
CA GLY A 319 13.42 17.20 42.77
C GLY A 319 12.83 17.69 41.47
N LEU A 320 13.38 17.15 40.39
CA LEU A 320 12.74 17.04 39.10
C LEU A 320 12.11 15.64 39.03
N THR A 321 10.88 15.60 38.54
CA THR A 321 10.11 14.38 38.29
C THR A 321 10.82 13.49 37.25
N PRO A 322 10.59 12.16 37.23
CA PRO A 322 11.18 11.26 36.23
C PRO A 322 10.78 11.56 34.78
N ASP A 323 9.82 12.45 34.54
CA ASP A 323 9.29 12.77 33.20
C ASP A 323 10.12 13.80 32.41
N GLU A 324 11.10 14.49 33.00
CA GLU A 324 11.94 15.46 32.29
C GLU A 324 13.31 14.94 31.85
N GLN A 325 13.63 13.66 32.10
CA GLN A 325 14.90 13.04 31.68
C GLN A 325 14.82 12.28 30.33
N GLN A 326 13.67 12.29 29.64
CA GLN A 326 13.56 11.80 28.25
C GLN A 326 13.57 12.90 27.18
N SER A 327 13.58 14.18 27.57
CA SER A 327 13.51 15.32 26.64
C SER A 327 14.89 15.90 26.26
N THR A 328 15.91 15.04 26.09
CA THR A 328 17.23 15.43 25.55
C THR A 328 17.83 14.40 24.58
N ARG A 329 17.01 13.60 23.90
CA ARG A 329 17.40 13.10 22.56
C ARG A 329 17.00 14.19 21.56
N GLY A 330 17.98 14.78 20.87
CA GLY A 330 17.75 15.83 19.89
C GLY A 330 16.60 15.46 18.96
N GLN A 331 15.61 16.34 18.84
CA GLN A 331 14.51 16.16 17.90
C GLN A 331 15.10 15.93 16.51
N ILE A 332 14.89 14.74 15.95
CA ILE A 332 15.30 14.42 14.58
C ILE A 332 14.56 15.38 13.66
N LYS A 333 15.31 16.18 12.89
CA LYS A 333 14.75 17.11 11.91
C LYS A 333 14.87 16.49 10.53
N TYR A 334 13.80 16.60 9.76
CA TYR A 334 13.75 16.15 8.37
C TYR A 334 13.68 17.35 7.42
N ARG A 335 14.30 17.22 6.26
CA ARG A 335 14.19 18.17 5.14
C ARG A 335 12.75 18.24 4.63
N TYR A 336 12.08 17.09 4.57
CA TYR A 336 10.65 16.93 4.27
C TYR A 336 10.01 15.92 5.21
N LYS A 337 8.69 16.00 5.38
CA LYS A 337 7.94 14.98 6.13
C LYS A 337 8.18 13.61 5.46
N PRO A 338 8.64 12.58 6.19
CA PRO A 338 8.79 11.25 5.62
C PRO A 338 7.46 10.71 5.05
N PRO A 339 7.48 10.10 3.86
CA PRO A 339 6.28 9.68 3.16
C PRO A 339 5.62 8.44 3.77
N VAL A 340 4.35 8.19 3.44
CA VAL A 340 3.80 6.84 3.54
C VAL A 340 4.47 5.96 2.48
N VAL A 341 4.93 4.79 2.90
CA VAL A 341 5.52 3.79 2.01
C VAL A 341 4.55 2.65 1.75
N TYR A 342 4.65 2.07 0.56
CA TYR A 342 3.75 1.03 0.05
C TYR A 342 4.51 -0.30 -0.13
N GLY A 343 3.83 -1.41 0.12
CA GLY A 343 4.37 -2.75 -0.10
C GLY A 343 3.38 -3.63 -0.86
N LEU A 344 3.86 -4.26 -1.93
CA LEU A 344 3.15 -5.24 -2.73
C LEU A 344 3.82 -6.62 -2.54
N PHE A 345 3.30 -7.40 -1.61
CA PHE A 345 3.88 -8.69 -1.23
C PHE A 345 3.16 -9.86 -1.90
N ILE A 346 3.90 -10.68 -2.62
CA ILE A 346 3.35 -11.74 -3.45
C ILE A 346 3.49 -13.06 -2.69
N LEU A 347 2.36 -13.67 -2.33
CA LEU A 347 2.33 -15.01 -1.73
C LEU A 347 1.52 -15.92 -2.65
N ARG A 348 2.20 -16.88 -3.27
CA ARG A 348 1.62 -17.78 -4.30
C ARG A 348 1.04 -16.99 -5.48
N THR A 349 -0.29 -16.85 -5.53
CA THR A 349 -1.04 -16.14 -6.58
C THR A 349 -1.85 -14.97 -6.04
N SER A 350 -1.56 -14.54 -4.80
CA SER A 350 -2.16 -13.37 -4.18
C SER A 350 -1.11 -12.30 -3.94
N VAL A 351 -1.53 -11.04 -4.02
CA VAL A 351 -0.69 -9.88 -3.72
C VAL A 351 -1.33 -9.07 -2.62
N PHE A 352 -0.61 -8.83 -1.54
CA PHE A 352 -1.06 -8.07 -0.38
C PHE A 352 -0.54 -6.63 -0.49
N LEU A 353 -1.44 -5.66 -0.39
CA LEU A 353 -1.11 -4.24 -0.32
C LEU A 353 -1.04 -3.80 1.14
N LEU A 354 0.15 -3.33 1.55
CA LEU A 354 0.42 -2.80 2.88
C LEU A 354 0.96 -1.37 2.81
N THR A 355 0.77 -0.61 3.87
CA THR A 355 1.36 0.73 4.04
C THR A 355 1.99 0.93 5.42
N VAL A 356 2.94 1.86 5.50
CA VAL A 356 3.52 2.36 6.75
C VAL A 356 3.74 3.86 6.64
N ASP A 357 3.26 4.63 7.60
CA ASP A 357 3.68 6.02 7.77
C ASP A 357 5.12 6.09 8.30
N SER A 358 6.06 6.48 7.43
CA SER A 358 7.48 6.55 7.79
C SER A 358 7.75 7.60 8.85
N ALA A 359 6.91 8.64 8.99
CA ALA A 359 7.13 9.71 9.96
C ALA A 359 6.90 9.26 11.41
N LYS A 360 6.17 8.15 11.62
CA LYS A 360 5.87 7.60 12.96
C LYS A 360 7.01 6.79 13.60
N GLY A 361 8.15 6.64 12.92
CA GLY A 361 9.32 5.93 13.44
C GLY A 361 9.19 4.40 13.42
N ASP A 362 10.00 3.70 14.23
CA ASP A 362 10.13 2.23 14.16
C ASP A 362 8.91 1.48 14.73
N SER A 363 8.14 2.14 15.60
CA SER A 363 6.89 1.62 16.17
C SER A 363 5.67 1.87 15.29
N ALA A 364 5.85 2.44 14.08
CA ALA A 364 4.76 2.66 13.14
C ALA A 364 4.01 1.35 12.86
N TYR A 365 2.68 1.44 12.85
CA TYR A 365 1.84 0.31 12.53
C TYR A 365 1.97 -0.04 11.04
N VAL A 366 2.06 -1.34 10.73
CA VAL A 366 2.05 -1.82 9.34
C VAL A 366 0.63 -2.17 8.97
N SER A 367 0.01 -1.29 8.20
CA SER A 367 -1.39 -1.34 7.79
C SER A 367 -1.57 -2.31 6.63
N PHE A 368 -2.54 -3.21 6.73
CA PHE A 368 -3.02 -4.02 5.61
C PHE A 368 -4.24 -3.35 5.01
N HIS A 369 -4.31 -3.26 3.67
CA HIS A 369 -5.45 -2.66 2.97
C HIS A 369 -6.30 -3.69 2.24
N VAL A 370 -5.68 -4.50 1.39
CA VAL A 370 -6.39 -5.41 0.50
C VAL A 370 -5.46 -6.51 -0.04
N ASP A 371 -6.02 -7.67 -0.35
CA ASP A 371 -5.37 -8.70 -1.15
C ASP A 371 -6.00 -8.82 -2.55
N MET A 372 -5.15 -9.00 -3.56
CA MET A 372 -5.52 -9.19 -4.96
C MET A 372 -5.26 -10.65 -5.33
N HIS A 373 -6.32 -11.41 -5.62
CA HIS A 373 -6.19 -12.82 -5.98
C HIS A 373 -6.19 -13.03 -7.50
N PHE A 374 -5.02 -13.28 -8.09
CA PHE A 374 -4.83 -13.43 -9.54
C PHE A 374 -5.31 -14.77 -10.12
N MET A 375 -5.97 -15.62 -9.31
CA MET A 375 -6.71 -16.79 -9.82
C MET A 375 -8.20 -16.50 -10.03
N ASP A 376 -8.72 -15.40 -9.50
CA ASP A 376 -10.13 -15.02 -9.68
C ASP A 376 -10.31 -14.33 -11.04
N ARG A 377 -10.94 -15.04 -11.97
CA ARG A 377 -11.20 -14.57 -13.34
C ARG A 377 -12.11 -13.33 -13.40
N HIS A 378 -12.89 -13.06 -12.36
CA HIS A 378 -13.82 -11.94 -12.32
C HIS A 378 -13.21 -10.67 -11.72
N GLN A 379 -11.95 -10.75 -11.26
CA GLN A 379 -11.23 -9.65 -10.63
C GLN A 379 -10.06 -9.13 -11.45
N SER A 380 -9.93 -9.50 -12.73
CA SER A 380 -8.77 -9.09 -13.55
C SER A 380 -8.59 -7.57 -13.61
N VAL A 381 -9.66 -6.86 -13.93
CA VAL A 381 -9.71 -5.39 -13.98
C VAL A 381 -9.47 -4.80 -12.59
N TRP A 382 -10.18 -5.28 -11.56
CA TRP A 382 -10.09 -4.72 -10.22
C TRP A 382 -8.75 -4.96 -9.54
N ASN A 383 -8.12 -6.13 -9.75
CA ASN A 383 -6.77 -6.42 -9.29
C ASN A 383 -5.76 -5.46 -9.94
N ALA A 384 -5.89 -5.25 -11.26
CA ALA A 384 -5.02 -4.33 -12.00
C ALA A 384 -5.17 -2.88 -11.51
N LEU A 385 -6.41 -2.39 -11.37
CA LEU A 385 -6.69 -1.04 -10.86
C LEU A 385 -6.17 -0.85 -9.43
N THR A 386 -6.33 -1.85 -8.56
CA THR A 386 -5.84 -1.80 -7.17
C THR A 386 -4.32 -1.65 -7.11
N ALA A 387 -3.58 -2.45 -7.89
CA ALA A 387 -2.12 -2.33 -7.99
C ALA A 387 -1.72 -0.97 -8.60
N ALA A 388 -2.41 -0.55 -9.66
CA ALA A 388 -2.12 0.70 -10.36
C ALA A 388 -2.34 1.93 -9.49
N ILE A 389 -3.40 1.97 -8.68
CA ILE A 389 -3.66 3.05 -7.70
C ILE A 389 -2.46 3.24 -6.78
N ALA A 390 -1.99 2.15 -6.13
CA ALA A 390 -0.87 2.23 -5.20
C ALA A 390 0.42 2.71 -5.89
N VAL A 391 0.69 2.21 -7.09
CA VAL A 391 1.90 2.58 -7.86
C VAL A 391 1.84 4.04 -8.34
N CYS A 392 0.70 4.52 -8.83
CA CYS A 392 0.56 5.91 -9.28
C CYS A 392 0.63 6.91 -8.11
N LEU A 393 0.03 6.59 -6.96
CA LEU A 393 0.17 7.41 -5.74
C LEU A 393 1.64 7.47 -5.28
N ALA A 394 2.34 6.34 -5.30
CA ALA A 394 3.76 6.28 -4.98
C ALA A 394 4.61 7.12 -5.98
N ARG A 395 4.32 7.01 -7.28
CA ARG A 395 4.96 7.80 -8.34
C ARG A 395 4.79 9.29 -8.13
N ASP A 396 3.56 9.74 -7.90
CA ASP A 396 3.28 11.16 -7.82
C ASP A 396 4.01 11.80 -6.63
N GLN A 397 4.06 11.10 -5.49
CA GLN A 397 4.81 11.55 -4.32
C GLN A 397 6.34 11.61 -4.51
N LEU A 398 6.92 10.70 -5.30
CA LEU A 398 8.35 10.79 -5.66
C LEU A 398 8.60 11.90 -6.67
N SER A 399 7.70 12.07 -7.64
CA SER A 399 7.84 13.07 -8.70
C SER A 399 7.84 14.51 -8.16
N GLU A 400 7.13 14.77 -7.06
CA GLU A 400 7.13 16.06 -6.36
C GLU A 400 8.49 16.43 -5.74
N ARG A 401 9.40 15.46 -5.59
CA ARG A 401 10.69 15.60 -4.93
C ARG A 401 11.86 15.16 -5.81
N THR A 402 11.66 15.19 -7.13
CA THR A 402 12.66 14.76 -8.11
C THR A 402 13.98 15.53 -7.95
N ASP A 403 13.90 16.81 -7.57
CA ASP A 403 15.05 17.70 -7.35
C ASP A 403 15.94 17.29 -6.15
N GLU A 404 15.49 16.35 -5.31
CA GLU A 404 16.29 15.84 -4.17
C GLU A 404 17.20 14.67 -4.52
N PHE A 405 17.03 14.06 -5.69
CA PHE A 405 17.75 12.86 -6.09
C PHE A 405 18.98 13.18 -6.95
N GLU A 406 19.99 12.33 -6.86
CA GLU A 406 21.23 12.43 -7.64
C GLU A 406 21.10 11.61 -8.93
N GLU A 407 21.85 11.92 -10.00
CA GLU A 407 21.86 11.09 -11.20
C GLU A 407 22.47 9.70 -10.93
N LEU A 408 21.89 8.65 -11.54
CA LEU A 408 22.52 7.34 -11.59
C LEU A 408 23.78 7.43 -12.46
N SER A 409 24.92 7.02 -11.92
CA SER A 409 26.17 7.00 -12.67
C SER A 409 26.08 5.95 -13.79
N ALA A 410 26.29 6.39 -15.04
CA ALA A 410 26.18 5.57 -16.25
C ALA A 410 27.11 4.34 -16.32
N SER A 411 28.06 4.19 -15.39
CA SER A 411 29.01 3.09 -15.37
C SER A 411 28.43 1.71 -15.05
N ALA A 412 27.13 1.61 -14.71
CA ALA A 412 26.46 0.35 -14.43
C ALA A 412 25.78 -0.27 -15.69
N GLU A 413 25.49 0.53 -16.73
CA GLU A 413 24.73 0.04 -17.89
C GLU A 413 25.59 -0.57 -19.00
N GLU A 414 26.89 -0.24 -19.08
CA GLU A 414 27.77 -0.78 -20.13
C GLU A 414 28.16 -2.26 -19.92
N SER A 415 27.88 -2.84 -18.75
CA SER A 415 28.20 -4.26 -18.47
C SER A 415 27.11 -5.25 -18.91
N GLU A 416 25.92 -4.81 -19.31
CA GLU A 416 24.84 -5.71 -19.80
C GLU A 416 24.73 -5.76 -21.34
N SER A 417 25.50 -4.96 -22.08
CA SER A 417 25.53 -5.02 -23.56
C SER A 417 26.65 -5.90 -24.15
N GLU A 418 27.54 -6.45 -23.32
CA GLU A 418 28.58 -7.41 -23.73
C GLU A 418 28.55 -8.68 -22.87
N ALA A 419 27.50 -9.50 -22.99
CA ALA A 419 27.53 -10.90 -22.53
C ALA A 419 26.59 -11.81 -23.34
#